data_AF-A0A168WAH7-F1
#
_entry.id   AF-A0A168WAH7-F1
#
_cell.length_a   1.000
_cell.length_b   1.000
_cell.length_c   1.000
_cell.angle_alpha   90.00
_cell.angle_beta   90.00
_cell.angle_gamma   90.00
#
_symmetry.space_group_name_H-M   'P 1'
#
loop_
_entity.id
_entity.type
_entity.pdbx_description
1 polymer ?
#
loop_
_entity_poly.entity_id
_entity_poly.type
_entity_poly.pdbx_seq_one_letter_code
_entity_poly.pdbx_strand_id
1 'polypeptide(L)'
;MKDKLLRKIKSALLASLFLIVLLGIYSIYESESVDAFLFLIVIFFFSLAGNFLYGIPVSLFIDYLLRKRIKFYFLLSGFLHVFFGYITFFIIENLNSYAVICAALFFLSDEWQKSFKKPNYSRKRMLMNSCFVFGLSVFAVYSSFYVQELLEKKTNEYYLIPADYVGKVTVIYDIEDEPKPEKVGDHNVIKINHDGYGLTALPEPEGTFNNQYFYIDEDGHKEKIDEKCIHIGVSGSRSNNEREFSYHSFTVINSNCTSDFSMHGSQYLENHSIDVEEILQREGF
;
A
#
# COMPACT_ATOMS: atom_id res chain seq x y z
N MET A 1 -1.78 -35.03 -22.85
CA MET A 1 -1.44 -33.60 -22.63
C MET A 1 -2.67 -32.70 -22.73
N LYS A 2 -3.48 -32.81 -23.80
CA LYS A 2 -4.72 -32.03 -24.01
C LYS A 2 -5.71 -32.06 -22.83
N ASP A 3 -6.02 -33.23 -22.27
CA ASP A 3 -6.95 -33.35 -21.14
C ASP A 3 -6.46 -32.67 -19.84
N LYS A 4 -5.14 -32.63 -19.64
CA LYS A 4 -4.53 -31.98 -18.48
C LYS A 4 -4.67 -30.46 -18.60
N LEU A 5 -4.38 -29.92 -19.78
CA LEU A 5 -4.49 -28.49 -20.06
C LEU A 5 -5.95 -28.02 -19.97
N LEU A 6 -6.88 -28.76 -20.58
CA LEU A 6 -8.30 -28.45 -20.53
C LEU A 6 -8.83 -28.38 -19.10
N ARG A 7 -8.39 -29.30 -18.22
CA ARG A 7 -8.76 -29.27 -16.81
C ARG A 7 -8.24 -28.02 -16.10
N LYS A 8 -7.00 -27.59 -16.39
CA LYS A 8 -6.42 -26.37 -15.80
C LYS A 8 -7.13 -25.11 -16.30
N ILE A 9 -7.52 -25.05 -17.57
CA ILE A 9 -8.35 -23.97 -18.14
C ILE A 9 -9.69 -23.88 -17.42
N LYS A 10 -10.36 -25.03 -17.20
CA LYS A 10 -11.62 -25.08 -16.43
C LYS A 10 -11.42 -24.63 -14.99
N SER A 11 -10.30 -24.99 -14.38
CA SER A 11 -9.96 -24.59 -13.00
C SER A 11 -9.70 -23.09 -12.89
N ALA A 12 -9.04 -22.49 -13.89
CA ALA A 12 -8.87 -21.04 -13.98
C ALA A 12 -10.21 -20.31 -14.03
N LEU A 13 -11.10 -20.72 -14.93
CA LEU A 13 -12.44 -20.14 -15.05
C LEU A 13 -13.24 -20.29 -13.75
N LEU A 14 -13.22 -21.49 -13.15
CA LEU A 14 -13.95 -21.77 -11.92
C LEU A 14 -13.43 -20.93 -10.75
N ALA A 15 -12.12 -20.80 -10.61
CA ALA A 15 -11.49 -19.99 -9.56
C ALA A 15 -11.84 -18.50 -9.69
N SER A 16 -11.77 -17.96 -10.91
CA SER A 16 -12.16 -16.57 -11.20
C SER A 16 -13.63 -16.32 -10.90
N LEU A 17 -14.53 -17.24 -11.28
CA LEU A 17 -15.95 -17.15 -10.96
C LEU A 17 -16.22 -17.24 -9.45
N PHE A 18 -15.55 -18.15 -8.74
CA PHE A 18 -15.71 -18.27 -7.30
C PHE A 18 -15.27 -17.00 -6.56
N LEU A 19 -14.20 -16.36 -7.00
CA LEU A 19 -13.76 -15.10 -6.40
C LEU A 19 -14.84 -14.02 -6.52
N ILE A 20 -15.44 -13.86 -7.70
CA ILE A 20 -16.56 -12.91 -7.89
C ILE A 20 -17.71 -13.26 -6.97
N VAL A 21 -18.09 -14.53 -6.87
CA VAL A 21 -19.23 -14.94 -6.02
C VAL A 21 -18.95 -14.58 -4.56
N LEU A 22 -17.73 -14.84 -4.07
CA LEU A 22 -17.32 -14.49 -2.71
C LEU A 22 -17.39 -12.97 -2.46
N LEU A 23 -16.83 -12.18 -3.36
CA LEU A 23 -16.82 -10.72 -3.24
C LEU A 23 -18.20 -10.10 -3.52
N GLY A 24 -19.01 -10.71 -4.37
CA GLY A 24 -20.36 -10.27 -4.69
C GLY A 24 -21.31 -10.45 -3.51
N ILE A 25 -21.20 -11.54 -2.76
CA ILE A 25 -21.96 -11.73 -1.51
C ILE A 25 -21.58 -10.64 -0.49
N TYR A 26 -20.28 -10.34 -0.36
CA TYR A 26 -19.80 -9.27 0.51
C TYR A 26 -20.33 -7.89 0.05
N SER A 27 -20.27 -7.61 -1.24
CA SER A 27 -20.77 -6.37 -1.83
C SER A 27 -22.27 -6.19 -1.63
N ILE A 28 -23.10 -7.22 -1.84
CA ILE A 28 -24.55 -7.16 -1.61
C ILE A 28 -24.87 -6.84 -0.14
N TYR A 29 -24.02 -7.30 0.78
CA TYR A 29 -24.20 -7.03 2.20
C TYR A 29 -23.87 -5.58 2.57
N GLU A 30 -22.88 -4.96 1.91
CA GLU A 30 -22.34 -3.66 2.32
C GLU A 30 -22.84 -2.47 1.46
N SER A 31 -23.21 -2.68 0.19
CA SER A 31 -23.68 -1.58 -0.67
C SER A 31 -24.62 -2.01 -1.81
N GLU A 32 -25.68 -1.23 -2.04
CA GLU A 32 -26.56 -1.32 -3.22
C GLU A 32 -26.15 -0.31 -4.31
N SER A 33 -24.85 -0.13 -4.60
CA SER A 33 -24.39 0.85 -5.60
C SER A 33 -24.01 0.21 -6.94
N VAL A 34 -24.20 0.97 -8.03
CA VAL A 34 -23.81 0.57 -9.40
C VAL A 34 -22.28 0.41 -9.54
N ASP A 35 -21.52 1.18 -8.77
CA ASP A 35 -20.05 1.14 -8.77
C ASP A 35 -19.51 -0.23 -8.32
N ALA A 36 -20.21 -0.89 -7.41
CA ALA A 36 -19.83 -2.20 -6.93
C ALA A 36 -19.91 -3.28 -8.03
N PHE A 37 -20.88 -3.16 -8.95
CA PHE A 37 -20.99 -4.08 -10.09
C PHE A 37 -19.83 -3.93 -11.08
N LEU A 38 -19.44 -2.68 -11.40
CA LEU A 38 -18.28 -2.41 -12.25
C LEU A 38 -16.98 -2.94 -11.62
N PHE A 39 -16.83 -2.73 -10.31
CA PHE A 39 -15.69 -3.25 -9.55
C PHE A 39 -15.58 -4.78 -9.64
N LEU A 40 -16.70 -5.52 -9.51
CA LEU A 40 -16.72 -6.97 -9.65
C LEU A 40 -16.34 -7.44 -11.07
N ILE A 41 -16.78 -6.72 -12.10
CA ILE A 41 -16.39 -7.00 -13.50
C ILE A 41 -14.87 -6.83 -13.67
N VAL A 42 -14.31 -5.74 -13.14
CA VAL A 42 -12.87 -5.49 -13.22
C VAL A 42 -12.10 -6.63 -12.52
N ILE A 43 -12.48 -6.98 -11.28
CA ILE A 43 -11.85 -8.10 -10.55
C ILE A 43 -11.96 -9.41 -11.32
N PHE A 44 -13.09 -9.66 -11.98
CA PHE A 44 -13.25 -10.87 -12.79
C PHE A 44 -12.18 -10.95 -13.88
N PHE A 45 -12.01 -9.90 -14.68
CA PHE A 45 -11.04 -9.90 -15.77
C PHE A 45 -9.60 -9.99 -15.25
N PHE A 46 -9.27 -9.30 -14.16
CA PHE A 46 -7.94 -9.42 -13.54
C PHE A 46 -7.68 -10.81 -12.99
N SER A 47 -8.63 -11.41 -12.28
CA SER A 47 -8.50 -12.78 -11.77
C SER A 47 -8.40 -13.80 -12.90
N LEU A 48 -9.14 -13.59 -14.00
CA LEU A 48 -9.09 -14.43 -15.19
C LEU A 48 -7.72 -14.34 -15.86
N ALA A 49 -7.24 -13.13 -16.12
CA ALA A 49 -5.91 -12.90 -16.68
C ALA A 49 -4.82 -13.51 -15.78
N GLY A 50 -4.85 -13.25 -14.47
CA GLY A 50 -3.89 -13.81 -13.51
C GLY A 50 -3.91 -15.35 -13.48
N ASN A 51 -5.08 -15.97 -13.44
CA ASN A 51 -5.17 -17.43 -13.45
C ASN A 51 -4.67 -18.05 -14.75
N PHE A 52 -4.92 -17.42 -15.91
CA PHE A 52 -4.47 -17.92 -17.20
C PHE A 52 -2.98 -17.68 -17.46
N LEU A 53 -2.50 -16.45 -17.22
CA LEU A 53 -1.13 -16.03 -17.50
C LEU A 53 -0.13 -16.52 -16.45
N TYR A 54 -0.56 -16.67 -15.19
CA TYR A 54 0.32 -17.06 -14.09
C TYR A 54 -0.11 -18.39 -13.45
N GLY A 55 -1.40 -18.54 -13.09
CA GLY A 55 -1.90 -19.73 -12.39
C GLY A 55 -1.70 -21.05 -13.15
N ILE A 56 -2.01 -21.08 -14.45
CA ILE A 56 -1.82 -22.28 -15.29
C ILE A 56 -0.32 -22.64 -15.42
N PRO A 57 0.60 -21.72 -15.80
CA PRO A 57 2.03 -22.00 -15.83
C PRO A 57 2.58 -22.50 -14.49
N VAL A 58 2.27 -21.81 -13.38
CA VAL A 58 2.68 -22.22 -12.03
C VAL A 58 2.19 -23.63 -11.71
N SER A 59 0.93 -23.91 -12.00
CA SER A 59 0.37 -25.23 -11.71
C SER A 59 0.94 -26.35 -12.58
N LEU A 60 1.36 -26.05 -13.82
CA LEU A 60 2.08 -26.99 -14.66
C LEU A 60 3.51 -27.23 -14.14
N PHE A 61 4.17 -26.17 -13.70
CA PHE A 61 5.50 -26.22 -13.09
C PHE A 61 5.48 -27.04 -11.79
N ILE A 62 4.50 -26.82 -10.91
CA ILE A 62 4.33 -27.60 -9.68
C ILE A 62 4.06 -29.07 -10.00
N ASP A 63 3.20 -29.37 -10.98
CA ASP A 63 2.96 -30.75 -11.41
C ASP A 63 4.22 -31.41 -12.02
N TYR A 64 5.16 -30.62 -12.56
CA TYR A 64 6.45 -31.10 -13.07
C TYR A 64 7.43 -31.35 -11.92
N LEU A 65 7.53 -30.42 -10.96
CA LEU A 65 8.37 -30.53 -9.77
C LEU A 65 7.93 -31.71 -8.89
N LEU A 66 6.61 -31.83 -8.67
CA LEU A 66 6.02 -32.86 -7.82
C LEU A 66 5.70 -34.11 -8.63
N ARG A 67 6.50 -35.16 -8.47
CA ARG A 67 6.15 -36.48 -8.99
C ARG A 67 4.90 -37.00 -8.24
N LYS A 68 3.84 -37.35 -8.97
CA LYS A 68 2.51 -37.78 -8.46
C LYS A 68 2.47 -38.95 -7.45
N ARG A 69 3.62 -39.54 -7.10
CA ARG A 69 3.73 -40.67 -6.16
C ARG A 69 4.06 -40.28 -4.72
N ILE A 70 4.19 -38.98 -4.42
CA ILE A 70 4.48 -38.52 -3.06
C ILE A 70 3.23 -38.68 -2.17
N LYS A 71 3.39 -39.31 -0.99
CA LYS A 71 2.30 -39.60 -0.03
C LYS A 71 1.55 -38.34 0.45
N PHE A 72 2.23 -37.20 0.44
CA PHE A 72 1.74 -35.88 0.84
C PHE A 72 1.56 -34.91 -0.34
N TYR A 73 1.43 -35.44 -1.56
CA TYR A 73 1.33 -34.63 -2.79
C TYR A 73 0.33 -33.48 -2.68
N PHE A 74 -0.88 -33.72 -2.15
CA PHE A 74 -1.91 -32.70 -2.04
C PHE A 74 -1.45 -31.51 -1.18
N LEU A 75 -0.90 -31.79 0.02
CA LEU A 75 -0.47 -30.74 0.95
C LEU A 75 0.70 -29.94 0.38
N LEU A 76 1.69 -30.64 -0.20
CA LEU A 76 2.86 -30.00 -0.79
C LEU A 76 2.50 -29.18 -2.04
N SER A 77 1.60 -29.70 -2.88
CA SER A 77 1.08 -28.96 -4.02
C SER A 77 0.29 -27.73 -3.58
N GLY A 78 -0.59 -27.86 -2.58
CA GLY A 78 -1.36 -26.74 -2.04
C GLY A 78 -0.45 -25.65 -1.44
N PHE A 79 0.55 -26.06 -0.65
CA PHE A 79 1.57 -25.16 -0.12
C PHE A 79 2.29 -24.39 -1.22
N LEU A 80 2.76 -25.08 -2.27
CA LEU A 80 3.45 -24.42 -3.39
C LEU A 80 2.55 -23.45 -4.13
N HIS A 81 1.26 -23.76 -4.36
CA HIS A 81 0.35 -22.81 -5.01
C HIS A 81 0.16 -21.55 -4.15
N VAL A 82 -0.08 -21.70 -2.85
CA VAL A 82 -0.19 -20.56 -1.92
C VAL A 82 1.11 -19.76 -1.88
N PHE A 83 2.26 -20.43 -1.83
CA PHE A 83 3.58 -19.80 -1.84
C PHE A 83 3.84 -18.98 -3.11
N PHE A 84 3.55 -19.54 -4.30
CA PHE A 84 3.68 -18.78 -5.55
C PHE A 84 2.67 -17.63 -5.63
N GLY A 85 1.45 -17.81 -5.11
CA GLY A 85 0.52 -16.69 -4.93
C GLY A 85 1.10 -15.59 -4.04
N TYR A 86 1.68 -15.97 -2.89
CA TYR A 86 2.26 -15.03 -1.93
C TYR A 86 3.48 -14.29 -2.47
N ILE A 87 4.34 -14.94 -3.27
CA ILE A 87 5.50 -14.29 -3.89
C ILE A 87 5.10 -13.12 -4.79
N THR A 88 3.89 -13.11 -5.34
CA THR A 88 3.43 -11.98 -6.16
C THR A 88 3.34 -10.67 -5.37
N PHE A 89 3.40 -10.71 -4.04
CA PHE A 89 3.58 -9.55 -3.17
C PHE A 89 4.61 -8.55 -3.69
N PHE A 90 5.76 -9.03 -4.17
CA PHE A 90 6.83 -8.16 -4.68
C PHE A 90 6.56 -7.52 -6.05
N ILE A 91 5.41 -7.83 -6.67
CA ILE A 91 5.04 -7.36 -8.02
C ILE A 91 3.75 -6.56 -7.98
N ILE A 92 2.75 -7.01 -7.22
CA ILE A 92 1.40 -6.42 -7.21
C ILE A 92 0.99 -5.83 -5.86
N GLU A 93 1.88 -5.87 -4.86
CA GLU A 93 1.75 -5.22 -3.54
C GLU A 93 0.34 -5.35 -2.95
N ASN A 94 -0.45 -4.28 -3.00
CA ASN A 94 -1.81 -4.16 -2.46
C ASN A 94 -2.79 -5.22 -2.97
N LEU A 95 -2.55 -5.80 -4.15
CA LEU A 95 -3.41 -6.82 -4.74
C LEU A 95 -2.99 -8.27 -4.40
N ASN A 96 -1.92 -8.45 -3.62
CA ASN A 96 -1.38 -9.76 -3.29
C ASN A 96 -2.39 -10.68 -2.57
N SER A 97 -3.23 -10.12 -1.70
CA SER A 97 -4.26 -10.88 -1.00
C SER A 97 -5.20 -11.61 -1.98
N TYR A 98 -5.61 -10.93 -3.07
CA TYR A 98 -6.41 -11.51 -4.14
C TYR A 98 -5.67 -12.59 -4.93
N ALA A 99 -4.35 -12.44 -5.14
CA ALA A 99 -3.55 -13.45 -5.81
C ALA A 99 -3.41 -14.73 -4.98
N VAL A 100 -3.22 -14.62 -3.67
CA VAL A 100 -3.20 -15.76 -2.74
C VAL A 100 -4.56 -16.49 -2.76
N ILE A 101 -5.67 -15.74 -2.70
CA ILE A 101 -7.02 -16.33 -2.76
C ILE A 101 -7.23 -17.02 -4.12
N CYS A 102 -6.87 -16.37 -5.24
CA CYS A 102 -6.93 -16.97 -6.57
C CYS A 102 -6.13 -18.27 -6.65
N ALA A 103 -4.90 -18.30 -6.14
CA ALA A 103 -4.05 -19.48 -6.16
C ALA A 103 -4.66 -20.64 -5.36
N ALA A 104 -5.25 -20.35 -4.20
CA ALA A 104 -5.95 -21.33 -3.39
C ALA A 104 -7.20 -21.87 -4.09
N LEU A 105 -8.05 -20.99 -4.63
CA LEU A 105 -9.27 -21.37 -5.36
C LEU A 105 -8.94 -22.17 -6.62
N PHE A 106 -7.89 -21.78 -7.36
CA PHE A 106 -7.40 -22.50 -8.53
C PHE A 106 -6.96 -23.92 -8.16
N PHE A 107 -6.11 -24.04 -7.12
CA PHE A 107 -5.62 -25.34 -6.67
C PHE A 107 -6.77 -26.26 -6.22
N LEU A 108 -7.68 -25.73 -5.40
CA LEU A 108 -8.85 -26.48 -4.92
C LEU A 108 -9.74 -26.92 -6.08
N SER A 109 -9.94 -26.05 -7.07
CA SER A 109 -10.69 -26.36 -8.29
C SER A 109 -10.05 -27.47 -9.13
N ASP A 110 -8.72 -27.45 -9.32
CA ASP A 110 -7.99 -28.49 -10.07
C ASP A 110 -8.02 -29.84 -9.34
N GLU A 111 -7.80 -29.83 -8.01
CA GLU A 111 -7.84 -31.05 -7.20
C GLU A 111 -9.26 -31.62 -7.06
N TRP A 112 -10.27 -30.77 -6.95
CA TRP A 112 -11.66 -31.23 -6.92
C TRP A 112 -12.04 -31.94 -8.22
N GLN A 113 -11.69 -31.37 -9.37
CA GLN A 113 -11.90 -32.02 -10.68
C GLN A 113 -11.11 -33.34 -10.83
N LYS A 114 -9.92 -33.46 -10.23
CA LYS A 114 -9.16 -34.72 -10.18
C LYS A 114 -9.83 -35.77 -9.30
N SER A 115 -10.44 -35.35 -8.18
CA SER A 115 -11.05 -36.24 -7.19
C SER A 115 -12.28 -36.96 -7.73
N PHE A 116 -13.12 -36.30 -8.54
CA PHE A 116 -14.30 -36.91 -9.17
C PHE A 116 -13.98 -38.10 -10.08
N LYS A 117 -12.75 -38.18 -10.61
CA LYS A 117 -12.31 -39.25 -11.50
C LYS A 117 -11.72 -40.46 -10.75
N LYS A 118 -11.66 -40.43 -9.41
CA LYS A 118 -11.06 -41.50 -8.59
C LYS A 118 -12.12 -42.17 -7.70
N PRO A 119 -12.52 -43.42 -8.00
CA PRO A 119 -13.62 -44.09 -7.30
C PRO A 119 -13.34 -44.43 -5.82
N ASN A 120 -12.07 -44.61 -5.43
CA ASN A 120 -11.68 -44.98 -4.05
C ASN A 120 -11.07 -43.82 -3.23
N TYR A 121 -11.43 -42.57 -3.55
CA TYR A 121 -10.86 -41.41 -2.86
C TYR A 121 -11.63 -41.07 -1.57
N SER A 122 -10.94 -41.06 -0.43
CA SER A 122 -11.55 -40.71 0.87
C SER A 122 -11.94 -39.23 0.90
N ARG A 123 -13.24 -38.95 0.78
CA ARG A 123 -13.79 -37.57 0.88
C ARG A 123 -13.40 -36.88 2.19
N LYS A 124 -13.36 -37.62 3.31
CA LYS A 124 -12.94 -37.08 4.62
C LYS A 124 -11.50 -36.55 4.58
N ARG A 125 -10.57 -37.30 3.99
CA ARG A 125 -9.16 -36.88 3.85
C ARG A 125 -9.03 -35.68 2.92
N MET A 126 -9.83 -35.61 1.86
CA MET A 126 -9.87 -34.45 0.97
C MET A 126 -10.30 -33.19 1.70
N LEU A 127 -11.43 -33.24 2.42
CA LEU A 127 -11.95 -32.10 3.19
C LEU A 127 -10.94 -31.63 4.23
N MET A 128 -10.33 -32.54 4.99
CA MET A 128 -9.32 -32.21 5.99
C MET A 128 -8.11 -31.50 5.36
N ASN A 129 -7.62 -31.99 4.22
CA ASN A 129 -6.50 -31.33 3.53
C ASN A 129 -6.93 -29.98 2.91
N SER A 130 -8.15 -29.86 2.40
CA SER A 130 -8.68 -28.58 1.89
C SER A 130 -8.80 -27.54 3.01
N CYS A 131 -9.26 -27.93 4.20
CA CYS A 131 -9.28 -27.06 5.38
C CYS A 131 -7.87 -26.60 5.77
N PHE A 132 -6.87 -27.49 5.69
CA PHE A 132 -5.48 -27.11 5.92
C PHE A 132 -4.99 -26.06 4.91
N VAL A 133 -5.25 -26.26 3.61
CA VAL A 133 -4.85 -25.29 2.58
C VAL A 133 -5.60 -23.96 2.73
N PHE A 134 -6.87 -24.02 3.12
CA PHE A 134 -7.64 -22.81 3.45
C PHE A 134 -7.01 -22.07 4.63
N GLY A 135 -6.70 -22.76 5.73
CA GLY A 135 -6.01 -22.15 6.89
C GLY A 135 -4.65 -21.55 6.52
N LEU A 136 -3.87 -22.25 5.69
CA LEU A 136 -2.60 -21.73 5.16
C LEU A 136 -2.81 -20.46 4.32
N SER A 137 -3.87 -20.41 3.52
CA SER A 137 -4.20 -19.25 2.67
C SER A 137 -4.61 -18.06 3.54
N VAL A 138 -5.43 -18.27 4.58
CA VAL A 138 -5.79 -17.24 5.56
C VAL A 138 -4.54 -16.70 6.27
N PHE A 139 -3.66 -17.59 6.72
CA PHE A 139 -2.39 -17.20 7.34
C PHE A 139 -1.52 -16.39 6.37
N ALA A 140 -1.40 -16.82 5.11
CA ALA A 140 -0.65 -16.10 4.09
C ALA A 140 -1.22 -14.70 3.85
N VAL A 141 -2.54 -14.56 3.73
CA VAL A 141 -3.21 -13.24 3.60
C VAL A 141 -2.92 -12.37 4.83
N TYR A 142 -3.10 -12.88 6.04
CA TYR A 142 -2.83 -12.13 7.27
C TYR A 142 -1.36 -11.69 7.36
N SER A 143 -0.42 -12.59 7.06
CA SER A 143 1.00 -12.27 7.04
C SER A 143 1.35 -11.21 5.99
N SER A 144 0.64 -11.17 4.85
CA SER A 144 0.89 -10.14 3.83
C SER A 144 0.54 -8.75 4.31
N PHE A 145 -0.55 -8.59 5.09
CA PHE A 145 -0.88 -7.30 5.71
C PHE A 145 0.19 -6.87 6.72
N TYR A 146 0.65 -7.80 7.56
CA TYR A 146 1.71 -7.50 8.53
C TYR A 146 3.04 -7.12 7.85
N VAL A 147 3.43 -7.84 6.79
CA VAL A 147 4.65 -7.52 6.03
C VAL A 147 4.50 -6.18 5.30
N GLN A 148 3.30 -5.88 4.79
CA GLN A 148 3.02 -4.58 4.17
C GLN A 148 3.19 -3.43 5.17
N GLU A 149 2.62 -3.54 6.37
CA GLU A 149 2.78 -2.55 7.43
C GLU A 149 4.25 -2.38 7.86
N LEU A 150 5.01 -3.47 7.90
CA LEU A 150 6.44 -3.45 8.23
C LEU A 150 7.29 -2.76 7.15
N LEU A 151 6.93 -2.94 5.88
CA LEU A 151 7.66 -2.37 4.73
C LEU A 151 7.13 -1.00 4.29
N GLU A 152 6.04 -0.54 4.88
CA GLU A 152 5.44 0.74 4.59
C GLU A 152 6.44 1.86 4.87
N LYS A 153 6.82 2.59 3.82
CA LYS A 153 7.61 3.81 3.98
C LYS A 153 6.77 4.86 4.71
N LYS A 154 7.40 5.62 5.60
CA LYS A 154 6.76 6.68 6.39
C LYS A 154 7.61 7.93 6.32
N THR A 155 6.97 9.09 6.31
CA THR A 155 7.64 10.38 6.10
C THR A 155 8.58 10.74 7.26
N ASN A 156 8.16 10.46 8.49
CA ASN A 156 8.92 10.61 9.73
C ASN A 156 9.61 11.98 9.85
N GLU A 157 8.87 13.07 9.70
CA GLU A 157 9.42 14.41 9.89
C GLU A 157 8.97 15.01 11.21
N TYR A 158 9.87 15.76 11.84
CA TYR A 158 9.68 16.45 13.10
C TYR A 158 9.86 17.94 12.86
N TYR A 159 8.77 18.66 12.69
CA TYR A 159 8.75 20.08 12.39
C TYR A 159 8.86 20.92 13.65
N LEU A 160 9.81 21.84 13.66
CA LEU A 160 9.97 22.87 14.68
C LEU A 160 9.59 24.23 14.09
N ILE A 161 8.45 24.75 14.51
CA ILE A 161 7.85 25.99 14.00
C ILE A 161 7.98 27.06 15.09
N PRO A 162 8.41 28.30 14.79
CA PRO A 162 8.45 29.36 15.79
C PRO A 162 7.07 29.57 16.43
N ALA A 163 7.01 29.70 17.76
CA ALA A 163 5.75 29.75 18.51
C ALA A 163 4.85 30.95 18.14
N ASP A 164 5.41 32.01 17.59
CA ASP A 164 4.72 33.20 17.11
C ASP A 164 4.24 33.08 15.64
N TYR A 165 4.64 32.02 14.94
CA TYR A 165 4.35 31.85 13.53
C TYR A 165 2.95 31.25 13.27
N VAL A 166 2.20 31.90 12.38
CA VAL A 166 0.91 31.41 11.85
C VAL A 166 0.88 31.70 10.36
N GLY A 167 0.63 30.67 9.55
CA GLY A 167 0.67 30.82 8.10
C GLY A 167 1.03 29.53 7.37
N LYS A 168 1.33 29.67 6.07
CA LYS A 168 1.80 28.57 5.24
C LYS A 168 3.29 28.36 5.47
N VAL A 169 3.64 27.17 5.95
CA VAL A 169 5.00 26.67 6.02
C VAL A 169 5.40 26.02 4.71
N THR A 170 6.60 26.34 4.21
CA THR A 170 7.18 25.71 3.01
C THR A 170 8.55 25.10 3.32
N VAL A 171 8.77 23.85 2.93
CA VAL A 171 10.02 23.13 3.13
C VAL A 171 10.61 22.84 1.77
N ILE A 172 11.86 23.25 1.55
CA ILE A 172 12.59 22.97 0.31
C ILE A 172 13.63 21.88 0.58
N TYR A 173 13.58 20.84 -0.23
CA TYR A 173 14.44 19.65 -0.14
C TYR A 173 15.63 19.73 -1.10
N ASP A 174 16.56 18.80 -0.93
CA ASP A 174 17.75 18.63 -1.78
C ASP A 174 18.65 19.89 -1.86
N ILE A 175 18.78 20.63 -0.76
CA ILE A 175 19.70 21.76 -0.66
C ILE A 175 21.07 21.27 -0.19
N GLU A 176 22.03 21.11 -1.11
CA GLU A 176 23.35 20.49 -0.84
C GLU A 176 24.16 21.18 0.27
N ASP A 177 24.05 22.51 0.39
CA ASP A 177 24.81 23.31 1.36
C ASP A 177 24.20 23.28 2.78
N GLU A 178 23.00 22.71 2.95
CA GLU A 178 22.36 22.61 4.26
C GLU A 178 22.99 21.50 5.12
N PRO A 179 23.16 21.72 6.43
CA PRO A 179 23.55 20.65 7.34
C PRO A 179 22.49 19.55 7.34
N LYS A 180 22.95 18.30 7.46
CA LYS A 180 22.03 17.17 7.61
C LYS A 180 21.18 17.35 8.87
N PRO A 181 19.84 17.19 8.78
CA PRO A 181 18.95 17.28 9.92
C PRO A 181 19.35 16.40 11.09
N GLU A 182 19.19 16.94 12.29
CA GLU A 182 19.24 16.16 13.52
C GLU A 182 18.10 15.12 13.52
N LYS A 183 18.25 14.05 14.32
CA LYS A 183 17.20 13.04 14.49
C LYS A 183 16.66 12.99 15.91
N VAL A 184 15.34 12.87 16.02
CA VAL A 184 14.64 12.57 17.28
C VAL A 184 13.91 11.24 17.11
N GLY A 185 14.48 10.18 17.70
CA GLY A 185 14.06 8.81 17.40
C GLY A 185 14.25 8.50 15.91
N ASP A 186 13.18 8.09 15.24
CA ASP A 186 13.19 7.80 13.80
C ASP A 186 12.88 9.02 12.92
N HIS A 187 12.64 10.20 13.52
CA HIS A 187 12.21 11.39 12.78
C HIS A 187 13.35 12.34 12.45
N ASN A 188 13.34 12.92 11.25
CA ASN A 188 14.26 13.98 10.82
C ASN A 188 13.72 15.35 11.27
N VAL A 189 14.56 16.14 11.95
CA VAL A 189 14.16 17.44 12.50
C VAL A 189 14.28 18.53 11.44
N ILE A 190 13.15 19.08 11.03
CA ILE A 190 13.08 20.21 10.09
C ILE A 190 12.78 21.48 10.86
N LYS A 191 13.72 22.43 10.85
CA LYS A 191 13.60 23.72 11.52
C LYS A 191 13.00 24.74 10.55
N ILE A 192 11.95 25.42 10.96
CA ILE A 192 11.29 26.47 10.21
C ILE A 192 11.73 27.82 10.78
N ASN A 193 12.05 28.77 9.91
CA ASN A 193 12.41 30.13 10.31
C ASN A 193 11.17 31.00 10.59
N HIS A 194 11.38 32.22 11.07
CA HIS A 194 10.28 33.16 11.37
C HIS A 194 9.53 33.65 10.11
N ASP A 195 10.11 33.47 8.92
CA ASP A 195 9.46 33.78 7.64
C ASP A 195 8.54 32.64 7.17
N GLY A 196 8.56 31.48 7.85
CA GLY A 196 7.70 30.34 7.54
C GLY A 196 8.26 29.36 6.54
N TYR A 197 9.58 29.28 6.37
CA TYR A 197 10.17 28.24 5.54
C TYR A 197 11.35 27.53 6.18
N GLY A 198 11.63 26.33 5.69
CA GLY A 198 12.77 25.52 6.09
C GLY A 198 13.50 24.98 4.87
N LEU A 199 14.80 24.81 4.99
CA LEU A 199 15.66 24.19 3.98
C LEU A 199 16.23 22.89 4.55
N THR A 200 16.42 21.89 3.70
CA THR A 200 17.03 20.62 4.13
C THR A 200 17.84 19.99 3.01
N ALA A 201 18.95 19.37 3.39
CA ALA A 201 19.77 18.55 2.49
C ALA A 201 19.20 17.14 2.25
N LEU A 202 18.08 16.80 2.90
CA LEU A 202 17.40 15.53 2.64
C LEU A 202 16.51 15.64 1.40
N PRO A 203 16.31 14.53 0.68
CA PRO A 203 15.26 14.45 -0.33
C PRO A 203 13.88 14.50 0.31
N GLU A 204 12.88 14.89 -0.49
CA GLU A 204 11.48 14.84 -0.06
C GLU A 204 11.10 13.41 0.39
N PRO A 205 10.52 13.24 1.58
CA PRO A 205 10.21 11.92 2.09
C PRO A 205 9.02 11.28 1.36
N GLU A 206 9.16 10.00 1.04
CA GLU A 206 8.09 9.20 0.44
C GLU A 206 7.35 8.35 1.49
N GLY A 207 6.06 8.13 1.26
CA GLY A 207 5.27 7.12 1.96
C GLY A 207 4.12 7.72 2.78
N THR A 208 3.68 6.98 3.79
CA THR A 208 2.53 7.35 4.61
C THR A 208 2.90 8.49 5.55
N PHE A 209 2.11 9.56 5.50
CA PHE A 209 2.27 10.74 6.35
C PHE A 209 2.14 10.37 7.83
N ASN A 210 3.20 10.60 8.60
CA ASN A 210 3.21 10.44 10.05
C ASN A 210 4.06 11.51 10.75
N ASN A 211 4.06 12.71 10.16
CA ASN A 211 4.84 13.84 10.63
C ASN A 211 4.34 14.34 11.99
N GLN A 212 5.25 14.94 12.75
CA GLN A 212 4.95 15.56 14.03
C GLN A 212 5.29 17.05 13.97
N TYR A 213 4.40 17.86 14.52
CA TYR A 213 4.47 19.32 14.45
C TYR A 213 4.58 19.88 15.87
N PHE A 214 5.55 20.76 16.09
CA PHE A 214 5.78 21.40 17.37
C PHE A 214 6.03 22.89 17.18
N TYR A 215 5.46 23.71 18.08
CA TYR A 215 5.95 25.05 18.29
C TYR A 215 7.20 25.02 19.16
N ILE A 216 8.15 25.91 18.88
CA ILE A 216 9.36 26.13 19.68
C ILE A 216 9.47 27.61 20.05
N ASP A 217 9.71 27.88 21.34
CA ASP A 217 9.97 29.23 21.83
C ASP A 217 11.47 29.58 21.81
N GLU A 218 11.80 30.84 22.13
CA GLU A 218 13.20 31.31 22.18
C GLU A 218 14.05 30.57 23.23
N ASP A 219 13.42 30.04 24.28
CA ASP A 219 14.06 29.25 25.34
C ASP A 219 14.25 27.77 24.97
N GLY A 220 13.73 27.34 23.80
CA GLY A 220 13.81 25.98 23.27
C GLY A 220 12.76 25.01 23.83
N HIS A 221 11.76 25.50 24.56
CA HIS A 221 10.60 24.72 24.96
C HIS A 221 9.76 24.34 23.75
N LYS A 222 9.28 23.09 23.73
CA LYS A 222 8.53 22.53 22.61
C LYS A 222 7.10 22.19 23.02
N GLU A 223 6.13 22.74 22.29
CA GLU A 223 4.71 22.44 22.46
C GLU A 223 4.18 21.69 21.26
N LYS A 224 3.54 20.53 21.46
CA LYS A 224 2.99 19.73 20.36
C LYS A 224 1.76 20.42 19.77
N ILE A 225 1.73 20.54 18.45
CA ILE A 225 0.59 21.09 17.71
C ILE A 225 -0.42 19.97 17.44
N ASP A 226 -1.70 20.25 17.70
CA ASP A 226 -2.80 19.34 17.38
C ASP A 226 -2.95 19.23 15.85
N GLU A 227 -3.19 18.02 15.34
CA GLU A 227 -3.36 17.77 13.91
C GLU A 227 -4.50 18.60 13.29
N LYS A 228 -5.52 18.96 14.07
CA LYS A 228 -6.61 19.84 13.63
C LYS A 228 -6.18 21.29 13.38
N CYS A 229 -4.98 21.67 13.83
CA CYS A 229 -4.37 22.96 13.59
C CYS A 229 -3.47 22.95 12.35
N ILE A 230 -3.34 21.81 11.67
CA ILE A 230 -2.49 21.63 10.48
C ILE A 230 -3.37 21.26 9.30
N HIS A 231 -3.18 21.99 8.20
CA HIS A 231 -3.70 21.63 6.88
C HIS A 231 -2.53 21.20 6.00
N ILE A 232 -2.54 19.95 5.55
CA ILE A 232 -1.53 19.45 4.61
C ILE A 232 -1.80 20.10 3.25
N GLY A 233 -0.80 20.83 2.75
CA GLY A 233 -0.88 21.54 1.48
C GLY A 233 -0.35 20.69 0.33
N VAL A 234 0.35 21.34 -0.60
CA VAL A 234 0.83 20.70 -1.82
C VAL A 234 2.32 20.41 -1.75
N SER A 235 2.70 19.27 -2.32
CA SER A 235 4.06 19.00 -2.78
C SER A 235 4.20 19.38 -4.25
N GLY A 236 5.39 19.80 -4.65
CA GLY A 236 5.69 20.07 -6.04
C GLY A 236 7.17 20.28 -6.27
N SER A 237 7.52 20.59 -7.51
CA SER A 237 8.88 20.98 -7.87
C SER A 237 8.92 22.33 -8.56
N ARG A 238 10.05 23.00 -8.41
CA ARG A 238 10.43 24.20 -9.15
C ARG A 238 11.80 23.98 -9.73
N SER A 239 12.00 24.39 -10.98
CA SER A 239 13.30 24.32 -11.62
C SER A 239 13.79 25.73 -11.86
N ASN A 240 15.02 26.01 -11.42
CA ASN A 240 15.84 27.00 -12.09
C ASN A 240 16.61 26.27 -13.21
N ASN A 241 17.08 26.98 -14.23
CA ASN A 241 17.70 26.44 -15.46
C ASN A 241 18.84 25.42 -15.24
N GLU A 242 19.36 25.31 -14.01
CA GLU A 242 20.46 24.42 -13.62
C GLU A 242 20.03 23.24 -12.73
N ARG A 243 18.94 23.35 -11.95
CA ARG A 243 18.51 22.30 -11.01
C ARG A 243 17.02 22.36 -10.68
N GLU A 244 16.48 21.21 -10.31
CA GLU A 244 15.11 21.04 -9.82
C GLU A 244 15.11 20.95 -8.29
N PHE A 245 14.18 21.65 -7.66
CA PHE A 245 13.98 21.74 -6.23
C PHE A 245 12.60 21.20 -5.90
N SER A 246 12.56 20.17 -5.06
CA SER A 246 11.31 19.65 -4.52
C SER A 246 10.92 20.46 -3.29
N TYR A 247 9.63 20.72 -3.12
CA TYR A 247 9.10 21.40 -1.94
C TYR A 247 7.81 20.75 -1.47
N HIS A 248 7.58 20.83 -0.17
CA HIS A 248 6.31 20.46 0.47
C HIS A 248 5.80 21.65 1.27
N SER A 249 4.49 21.88 1.26
CA SER A 249 3.86 22.97 1.99
C SER A 249 2.70 22.49 2.85
N PHE A 250 2.50 23.16 3.97
CA PHE A 250 1.36 22.95 4.86
C PHE A 250 1.02 24.26 5.57
N THR A 251 -0.20 24.40 6.06
CA THR A 251 -0.63 25.62 6.76
C THR A 251 -0.87 25.31 8.22
N VAL A 252 -0.37 26.18 9.11
CA VAL A 252 -0.49 26.07 10.55
C VAL A 252 -1.25 27.25 11.14
N ILE A 253 -2.14 26.95 12.09
CA ILE A 253 -2.86 27.93 12.91
C ILE A 253 -2.65 27.65 14.40
N ASN A 254 -2.81 28.66 15.25
CA ASN A 254 -2.66 28.54 16.70
C ASN A 254 -3.98 28.68 17.48
N SER A 255 -5.09 28.96 16.78
CA SER A 255 -6.41 29.16 17.38
C SER A 255 -7.50 28.64 16.44
N ASN A 256 -8.67 28.31 16.98
CA ASN A 256 -9.81 27.78 16.21
C ASN A 256 -9.48 26.51 15.39
N CYS A 257 -8.65 25.63 15.94
CA CYS A 257 -8.31 24.36 15.31
C CYS A 257 -9.54 23.47 15.16
N THR A 258 -9.86 23.09 13.93
CA THR A 258 -11.05 22.32 13.59
C THR A 258 -10.73 21.29 12.52
N SER A 259 -11.52 20.22 12.47
CA SER A 259 -11.42 19.24 11.39
C SER A 259 -11.70 19.86 10.01
N ASP A 260 -12.52 20.92 9.96
CA ASP A 260 -12.82 21.67 8.74
C ASP A 260 -11.57 22.38 8.20
N PHE A 261 -10.84 23.10 9.07
CA PHE A 261 -9.56 23.70 8.71
C PHE A 261 -8.54 22.65 8.24
N SER A 262 -8.40 21.54 8.98
CA SER A 262 -7.44 20.50 8.60
C SER A 262 -7.72 19.91 7.21
N MET A 263 -9.00 19.81 6.83
CA MET A 263 -9.42 19.27 5.54
C MET A 263 -9.38 20.29 4.38
N HIS A 264 -9.70 21.56 4.65
CA HIS A 264 -9.93 22.58 3.61
C HIS A 264 -8.96 23.77 3.64
N GLY A 265 -8.15 23.89 4.69
CA GLY A 265 -7.15 24.93 4.82
C GLY A 265 -7.71 26.34 4.97
N SER A 266 -6.90 27.33 4.62
CA SER A 266 -7.25 28.74 4.62
C SER A 266 -6.61 29.43 3.43
N GLN A 267 -7.43 29.72 2.42
CA GLN A 267 -6.99 30.43 1.21
C GLN A 267 -6.37 31.80 1.52
N TYR A 268 -6.81 32.45 2.61
CA TYR A 268 -6.22 33.74 3.01
C TYR A 268 -4.76 33.57 3.43
N LEU A 269 -4.45 32.59 4.28
CA LEU A 269 -3.09 32.34 4.76
C LEU A 269 -2.18 31.85 3.63
N GLU A 270 -2.71 31.03 2.72
CA GLU A 270 -1.96 30.55 1.56
C GLU A 270 -1.57 31.69 0.61
N ASN A 271 -2.49 32.62 0.33
CA ASN A 271 -2.24 33.73 -0.60
C ASN A 271 -1.34 34.85 -0.03
N HIS A 272 -1.16 34.92 1.30
CA HIS A 272 -0.32 35.92 1.96
C HIS A 272 1.02 35.36 2.44
N SER A 273 1.41 34.19 1.92
CA SER A 273 2.68 33.54 2.23
C SER A 273 3.72 33.78 1.13
N ILE A 274 4.99 33.62 1.50
CA ILE A 274 6.11 33.73 0.56
C ILE A 274 6.01 32.58 -0.45
N ASP A 275 6.13 32.90 -1.74
CA ASP A 275 6.13 31.88 -2.79
C ASP A 275 7.49 31.17 -2.86
N VAL A 276 7.50 29.94 -3.36
CA VAL A 276 8.71 29.11 -3.47
C VAL A 276 9.79 29.83 -4.28
N GLU A 277 9.40 30.50 -5.37
CA GLU A 277 10.31 31.27 -6.22
C GLU A 277 10.98 32.42 -5.45
N GLU A 278 10.24 33.09 -4.57
CA GLU A 278 10.79 34.15 -3.74
C GLU A 278 11.75 33.59 -2.67
N ILE A 279 11.44 32.43 -2.08
CA ILE A 279 12.34 31.74 -1.15
C ILE A 279 13.65 31.41 -1.86
N LEU A 280 13.60 30.78 -3.04
CA LEU A 280 14.79 30.42 -3.81
C LEU A 280 15.64 31.65 -4.13
N GLN A 281 15.03 32.75 -4.57
CA GLN A 281 15.75 34.00 -4.86
C GLN A 281 16.43 34.61 -3.62
N ARG A 282 15.78 34.55 -2.44
CA ARG A 282 16.35 35.04 -1.18
C ARG A 282 17.58 34.25 -0.75
N GLU A 283 17.54 32.94 -0.95
CA GLU A 283 18.62 32.01 -0.63
C GLU A 283 19.71 31.95 -1.71
N GLY A 284 19.55 32.69 -2.80
CA GLY A 284 20.55 32.83 -3.87
C GLY A 284 20.52 31.71 -4.92
N PHE A 285 19.37 31.04 -5.06
CA PHE A 285 19.12 29.98 -6.03
C PHE A 285 18.47 30.46 -7.32
#